data_AF-X0V4I4-F1
#
_entry.id   AF-X0V4I4-F1
#
_cell.length_a   1.000
_cell.length_b   1.000
_cell.length_c   1.000
_cell.angle_alpha   90.00
_cell.angle_beta   90.00
_cell.angle_gamma   90.00
#
_symmetry.space_group_name_H-M   'P 1'
#
loop_
_entity.id
_entity.type
_entity.pdbx_description
1 polymer ?
#
loop_
_entity_poly.entity_id
_entity_poly.type
_entity_poly.pdbx_seq_one_letter_code
_entity_poly.pdbx_strand_id
1 'polypeptide(L)' 'MMDMIDSPVKDMWRIFRVMAEFVEGFDELGSIGPAVSFFGSSRVKPDDRYYKLAVRTASEIAKAGFV' A
#
# COMPACT_ATOMS: atom_id res chain seq x y z
N MET A 1 29.99 18.18 -17.63
CA MET A 1 29.62 17.40 -18.84
C MET A 1 29.64 15.89 -18.57
N MET A 2 29.48 15.44 -17.31
CA MET A 2 29.51 14.02 -16.93
C MET A 2 28.24 13.61 -16.14
N ASP A 3 27.14 14.35 -16.30
CA ASP A 3 25.87 14.10 -15.57
C ASP A 3 24.71 13.73 -16.52
N MET A 4 25.01 13.43 -17.78
CA MET A 4 24.00 13.16 -18.82
C MET A 4 23.92 11.67 -19.20
N ILE A 5 24.36 10.79 -18.29
CA ILE A 5 24.21 9.34 -18.38
C ILE A 5 23.89 8.80 -16.97
N ASP A 6 22.78 9.23 -16.37
CA ASP A 6 22.07 8.27 -15.51
C ASP A 6 21.48 7.27 -16.52
N SER A 7 22.14 6.12 -16.64
CA SER A 7 22.11 5.26 -17.83
C SER A 7 20.67 4.88 -18.24
N PRO A 8 20.29 4.97 -19.53
CA PRO A 8 19.01 4.44 -20.03
C PRO A 8 18.71 3.00 -19.58
N VAL A 9 19.76 2.22 -19.32
CA VAL A 9 19.66 0.87 -18.76
C VAL A 9 19.06 0.88 -17.35
N LYS A 10 19.47 1.81 -16.47
CA LYS A 10 18.94 1.96 -15.11
C LYS A 10 17.46 2.34 -15.11
N ASP A 11 17.06 3.23 -16.02
CA ASP A 11 15.66 3.60 -16.18
C ASP A 11 14.83 2.45 -16.76
N MET A 12 15.37 1.68 -17.69
CA MET A 12 14.74 0.46 -18.18
C MET A 12 14.52 -0.57 -17.06
N TRP A 13 15.52 -0.79 -16.19
CA TRP A 13 15.38 -1.67 -15.02
C TRP A 13 14.33 -1.16 -14.02
N ARG A 14 14.20 0.15 -13.84
CA ARG A 14 13.13 0.73 -13.01
C ARG A 14 11.75 0.42 -13.58
N ILE A 15 11.57 0.55 -14.90
CA ILE A 15 10.30 0.22 -15.57
C ILE A 15 9.97 -1.26 -15.37
N PHE A 16 10.95 -2.15 -15.56
CA PHE A 16 10.75 -3.58 -15.31
C PHE A 16 10.36 -3.88 -13.86
N ARG A 17 10.96 -3.18 -12.89
CA ARG A 17 10.58 -3.34 -11.48
C ARG A 17 9.15 -2.88 -11.22
N VAL A 18 8.76 -1.72 -11.74
CA VAL A 18 7.38 -1.21 -11.59
C VAL A 18 6.38 -2.21 -12.20
N MET A 19 6.66 -2.72 -13.40
CA MET A 19 5.81 -3.75 -14.03
C MET A 19 5.72 -5.03 -13.20
N ALA A 20 6.83 -5.48 -12.61
CA ALA A 20 6.85 -6.63 -11.72
C ALA A 20 5.98 -6.40 -10.47
N GLU A 21 6.11 -5.24 -9.81
CA GLU A 21 5.29 -4.86 -8.64
C GLU A 21 3.79 -4.84 -8.97
N PHE A 22 3.41 -4.39 -10.18
CA PHE A 22 2.03 -4.46 -10.63
C PHE A 22 1.54 -5.89 -10.84
N VAL A 23 2.33 -6.74 -11.50
CA VAL A 23 1.97 -8.15 -11.73
C VAL A 23 1.78 -8.88 -10.39
N GLU A 24 2.71 -8.68 -9.45
CA GLU A 24 2.66 -9.28 -8.12
C GLU A 24 1.44 -8.77 -7.34
N GLY A 25 1.18 -7.45 -7.36
CA GLY A 25 0.02 -6.88 -6.70
C GLY A 25 -1.33 -7.35 -7.28
N PHE A 26 -1.43 -7.58 -8.60
CA PHE A 26 -2.64 -8.13 -9.20
C PHE A 26 -2.87 -9.60 -8.85
N ASP A 27 -1.81 -10.39 -8.78
CA ASP A 27 -1.89 -11.81 -8.40
C ASP A 27 -2.29 -11.96 -6.92
N GLU A 28 -1.62 -11.22 -6.02
CA GLU A 28 -1.90 -11.27 -4.58
C GLU A 28 -3.30 -10.75 -4.21
N LEU A 29 -3.73 -9.65 -4.84
CA LEU A 29 -5.00 -9.00 -4.51
C LEU A 29 -6.18 -9.52 -5.35
N GLY A 30 -5.93 -10.38 -6.34
CA GLY A 30 -6.93 -10.82 -7.32
C GLY A 30 -8.11 -11.60 -6.72
N SER A 31 -7.92 -12.24 -5.56
CA SER A 31 -8.96 -12.97 -4.85
C SER A 31 -9.57 -12.21 -3.66
N ILE A 32 -9.14 -10.97 -3.39
CA ILE A 32 -9.68 -10.20 -2.27
C ILE A 32 -11.12 -9.79 -2.57
N GLY A 33 -12.00 -10.00 -1.59
CA GLY A 33 -13.41 -9.61 -1.63
C GLY A 33 -13.62 -8.09 -1.44
N PRO A 34 -14.83 -7.65 -1.06
CA PRO A 34 -15.08 -6.25 -0.73
C PRO A 34 -14.11 -5.76 0.35
N ALA A 35 -13.33 -4.73 0.04
CA ALA A 35 -12.26 -4.25 0.92
C ALA A 35 -12.36 -2.76 1.21
N VAL A 36 -11.84 -2.33 2.36
CA VAL A 36 -11.79 -0.92 2.77
C VAL A 36 -10.36 -0.52 3.11
N SER A 37 -9.80 0.42 2.36
CA SER A 37 -8.48 0.98 2.67
C SER A 37 -8.56 2.06 3.76
N PHE A 38 -7.75 1.91 4.80
CA PHE A 38 -7.60 2.91 5.86
C PHE A 38 -6.31 3.72 5.66
N PHE A 39 -6.39 5.02 5.88
CA PHE A 39 -5.23 5.91 5.92
C PHE A 39 -5.22 6.69 7.24
N GLY A 40 -4.03 6.96 7.75
CA GLY A 40 -3.86 7.64 9.03
C GLY A 40 -2.42 8.12 9.25
N SER A 41 -2.23 8.91 10.30
CA SER A 41 -0.91 9.42 10.67
C SER A 41 0.00 8.28 11.14
N SER A 42 1.21 8.21 10.58
CA SER A 42 2.26 7.26 10.97
C SER A 42 2.90 7.55 12.33
N ARG A 43 2.55 8.68 12.96
CA ARG A 43 3.18 9.18 14.20
C ARG A 43 2.33 8.97 15.45
N VAL A 44 1.09 8.52 15.28
CA VAL A 44 0.13 8.39 16.37
C VAL A 44 0.51 7.19 17.25
N LYS A 45 0.46 7.38 18.58
CA LYS A 45 0.73 6.32 19.56
C LYS A 45 -0.55 5.52 19.89
N PRO A 46 -0.44 4.27 20.37
CA PRO A 46 -1.60 3.43 20.69
C PRO A 46 -2.61 4.04 21.68
N ASP A 47 -2.13 4.92 22.57
CA ASP A 47 -2.98 5.57 23.57
C ASP A 47 -3.85 6.72 23.02
N ASP A 48 -3.53 7.21 21.82
CA ASP A 48 -4.23 8.31 21.18
C ASP A 48 -5.68 7.93 20.85
N ARG A 49 -6.58 8.91 20.95
CA ARG A 49 -8.00 8.73 20.67
C ARG A 49 -8.26 8.24 19.24
N TYR A 50 -7.48 8.71 18.25
CA TYR A 50 -7.67 8.36 16.85
C TYR A 50 -7.14 6.96 16.54
N TYR A 51 -6.09 6.51 17.22
CA TYR A 51 -5.65 5.11 17.13
C TYR A 51 -6.75 4.17 17.63
N LYS A 52 -7.28 4.45 18.83
CA LYS A 52 -8.37 3.67 19.44
C LYS A 52 -9.64 3.68 18.58
N LEU A 53 -9.94 4.83 17.96
CA LEU A 53 -11.06 4.94 17.02
C LEU A 53 -10.83 4.08 15.77
N ALA A 54 -9.66 4.16 15.14
CA ALA A 54 -9.33 3.37 13.95
C ALA A 54 -9.45 1.86 14.22
N VAL A 55 -8.94 1.37 15.37
CA VAL A 55 -9.07 -0.03 15.78
C VAL A 55 -10.53 -0.46 15.92
N ARG A 56 -11.36 0.36 16.58
CA ARG A 56 -12.79 0.07 16.74
C ARG A 56 -13.51 0.05 15.39
N THR A 57 -13.27 1.06 14.56
CA THR A 57 -13.87 1.14 13.23
C THR A 57 -13.48 -0.05 12.36
N ALA A 58 -12.19 -0.41 12.30
CA ALA A 58 -11.72 -1.58 11.57
C ALA A 58 -12.36 -2.88 12.07
N SER A 59 -12.54 -3.01 13.40
CA SER A 59 -13.23 -4.17 13.97
C SER A 59 -14.68 -4.28 13.51
N GLU A 60 -15.43 -3.17 13.47
CA GLU A 60 -16.81 -3.19 12.99
C GLU A 60 -16.91 -3.44 11.48
N ILE A 61 -15.99 -2.89 10.68
CA ILE A 61 -15.93 -3.14 9.24
C ILE A 61 -15.64 -4.62 8.95
N ALA A 62 -14.69 -5.23 9.67
CA ALA A 62 -14.39 -6.64 9.53
C ALA A 62 -15.60 -7.54 9.89
N LYS A 63 -16.32 -7.19 10.97
CA LYS A 63 -17.56 -7.89 11.36
C LYS A 63 -18.67 -7.76 10.31
N ALA A 64 -18.67 -6.67 9.54
CA ALA A 64 -19.60 -6.45 8.44
C ALA A 64 -19.23 -7.23 7.15
N GLY A 65 -18.14 -8.01 7.16
CA GLY A 65 -17.75 -8.89 6.05
C GLY A 65 -16.83 -8.24 5.02
N PHE A 66 -16.22 -7.10 5.35
CA PHE A 66 -15.20 -6.47 4.53
C PHE A 66 -13.80 -6.91 4.99
N VAL A 67 -12.86 -6.89 4.05
CA VAL A 67 -11.42 -7.08 4.31
C VAL A 67 -10.71 -5.74 4.46
#